data_AF-A0A8T0XD28-F1
#
_entry.id   AF-A0A8T0XD28-F1
#
_cell.length_a   1.000
_cell.length_b   1.000
_cell.length_c   1.000
_cell.angle_alpha   90.00
_cell.angle_beta   90.00
_cell.angle_gamma   90.00
#
_symmetry.space_group_name_H-M   'P 1'
#
loop_
_entity.id
_entity.type
_entity.pdbx_description
1 polymer ?
#
loop_
_entity_poly.entity_id
_entity_poly.type
_entity_poly.pdbx_seq_one_letter_code
_entity_poly.pdbx_strand_id
1 'polypeptide(L)'
;MKQKIVIKVQMSCDKCRAKAMALVAAAGGVDSVAIAGADRDQVVVVGEGVDSIHLTAALRRKVGPAHILQVGEDKKDDKKKPPPAPPVPDYYPWCYPPPPSQPAGFLSDPYGYGYAYQTRQESSGCSIM
;
A
#
# COMPACT_ATOMS: atom_id res chain seq x y z
N MET A 1 16.06 -17.48 -10.37
CA MET A 1 16.43 -16.05 -10.34
C MET A 1 16.18 -15.50 -8.95
N LYS A 2 17.14 -14.77 -8.37
CA LYS A 2 16.97 -14.24 -7.00
C LYS A 2 16.06 -13.02 -7.01
N GLN A 3 15.21 -12.93 -5.99
CA GLN A 3 14.28 -11.83 -5.77
C GLN A 3 14.69 -11.07 -4.52
N LYS A 4 14.53 -9.75 -4.56
CA LYS A 4 14.64 -8.84 -3.43
C LYS A 4 13.27 -8.27 -3.10
N ILE A 5 12.83 -8.52 -1.88
CA ILE A 5 11.53 -8.13 -1.36
C ILE A 5 11.77 -7.21 -0.17
N VAL A 6 11.11 -6.05 -0.16
CA VAL A 6 11.14 -5.10 0.97
C VAL A 6 9.74 -4.99 1.54
N ILE A 7 9.59 -5.35 2.82
CA ILE A 7 8.31 -5.33 3.53
C ILE A 7 8.43 -4.36 4.71
N LYS A 8 7.57 -3.34 4.75
CA LYS A 8 7.41 -2.50 5.94
C LYS A 8 6.53 -3.22 6.95
N VAL A 9 7.01 -3.38 8.18
CA VAL A 9 6.26 -4.00 9.28
C VAL A 9 6.31 -3.06 10.47
N GLN A 10 5.15 -2.73 11.03
CA GLN A 10 5.09 -1.94 12.25
C GLN A 10 5.50 -2.80 13.45
N MET A 11 6.70 -2.57 13.98
CA MET A 11 7.28 -3.38 15.07
C MET A 11 7.66 -2.50 16.27
N SER A 12 6.79 -2.43 17.26
CA SER A 12 6.99 -1.58 18.44
C SER A 12 7.97 -2.14 19.47
N CYS A 13 8.44 -3.40 19.32
CA CYS A 13 9.22 -4.09 20.36
C CYS A 13 10.38 -4.94 19.80
N ASP A 14 11.48 -5.06 20.53
CA ASP A 14 12.63 -5.86 20.06
C ASP A 14 12.32 -7.36 19.99
N LYS A 15 11.47 -7.86 20.90
CA LYS A 15 10.93 -9.23 20.80
C LYS A 15 10.11 -9.43 19.52
N CYS A 16 9.43 -8.39 19.04
CA CYS A 16 8.62 -8.40 17.82
C CYS A 16 9.53 -8.48 16.60
N ARG A 17 10.64 -7.72 16.60
CA ARG A 17 11.69 -7.75 15.57
C ARG A 17 12.35 -9.13 15.47
N ALA A 18 12.71 -9.73 16.60
CA ALA A 18 13.27 -11.07 16.65
C ALA A 18 12.30 -12.13 16.09
N LYS A 19 11.01 -12.04 16.46
CA LYS A 19 9.96 -12.92 15.90
C LYS A 19 9.77 -12.72 14.40
N ALA A 20 9.79 -11.47 13.93
CA ALA A 20 9.67 -11.17 12.51
C ALA A 20 10.84 -11.77 11.72
N MET A 21 12.08 -11.59 12.19
CA MET A 21 13.25 -12.20 11.56
C MET A 21 13.18 -13.73 11.56
N ALA A 22 12.82 -14.34 12.69
CA ALA A 22 12.69 -15.79 12.77
C ALA A 22 11.63 -16.34 11.80
N LEU A 23 10.50 -15.64 11.63
CA LEU A 23 9.45 -16.04 10.70
C LEU A 23 9.88 -15.94 9.25
N VAL A 24 10.56 -14.85 8.90
CA VAL A 24 11.04 -14.64 7.54
C VAL A 24 12.17 -15.62 7.21
N ALA A 25 13.10 -15.84 8.14
CA ALA A 25 14.17 -16.83 7.97
C ALA A 25 13.65 -18.27 7.89
N ALA A 26 12.51 -18.57 8.53
CA ALA A 26 11.87 -19.88 8.43
C ALA A 26 11.07 -20.08 7.13
N ALA A 27 10.88 -19.03 6.32
CA ALA A 27 10.18 -19.17 5.05
C ALA A 27 11.07 -19.86 4.01
N GLY A 28 10.48 -20.78 3.26
CA GLY A 28 11.17 -21.49 2.19
C GLY A 28 11.69 -20.54 1.11
N GLY A 29 12.91 -20.78 0.65
CA GLY A 29 13.52 -20.00 -0.44
C GLY A 29 14.23 -18.72 0.00
N VAL A 30 14.28 -18.40 1.29
CA VAL A 30 14.98 -17.22 1.80
C VAL A 30 16.48 -17.50 1.97
N ASP A 31 17.32 -16.71 1.30
CA ASP A 31 18.78 -16.77 1.40
C ASP A 31 19.32 -15.79 2.46
N SER A 32 18.75 -14.59 2.55
CA SER A 32 19.17 -13.58 3.51
C SER A 32 18.02 -12.69 3.95
N VAL A 33 18.11 -12.23 5.20
CA VAL A 33 17.16 -11.32 5.83
C VAL A 33 17.93 -10.22 6.52
N ALA A 34 17.52 -8.98 6.29
CA ALA A 34 18.06 -7.81 6.95
C ALA A 34 16.94 -6.88 7.40
N ILE A 35 17.11 -6.24 8.55
CA ILE A 35 16.24 -5.14 8.98
C ILE A 35 16.89 -3.82 8.53
N ALA A 36 16.12 -3.00 7.83
CA ALA A 36 16.50 -1.69 7.32
C ALA A 36 15.51 -0.61 7.76
N GLY A 37 15.81 0.64 7.40
CA GLY A 37 15.04 1.83 7.77
C GLY A 37 15.52 2.45 9.09
N ALA A 38 15.36 3.78 9.22
CA ALA A 38 15.77 4.52 10.42
C ALA A 38 15.10 3.98 11.69
N ASP A 39 13.81 3.64 11.58
CA ASP A 39 12.99 3.12 12.67
C ASP A 39 13.10 1.59 12.85
N ARG A 40 13.89 0.92 12.00
CA ARG A 40 14.03 -0.55 11.95
C ARG A 40 12.70 -1.27 11.65
N ASP A 41 11.88 -0.65 10.82
CA ASP A 41 10.55 -1.12 10.46
C ASP A 41 10.49 -1.77 9.07
N GLN A 42 11.62 -1.92 8.37
CA GLN A 42 11.66 -2.54 7.05
C GLN A 42 12.42 -3.85 7.10
N VAL A 43 11.83 -4.91 6.57
CA VAL A 43 12.46 -6.21 6.42
C VAL A 43 12.79 -6.43 4.95
N VAL A 44 14.08 -6.50 4.66
CA VAL A 44 14.62 -6.82 3.34
C VAL A 44 14.90 -8.31 3.30
N VAL A 45 14.30 -8.98 2.32
CA VAL A 45 14.41 -10.42 2.11
C VAL A 45 15.01 -10.64 0.73
N VAL A 46 16.06 -11.45 0.65
CA VAL A 46 16.62 -11.91 -0.63
C VAL A 46 16.50 -13.43 -0.67
N GLY A 47 15.99 -13.96 -1.76
CA GLY A 47 15.78 -15.40 -1.90
C GLY A 47 15.26 -15.81 -3.27
N GLU A 48 15.11 -17.10 -3.49
CA GLU A 48 14.58 -17.71 -4.71
C GLU A 48 13.31 -18.49 -4.42
N GLY A 49 12.24 -18.25 -5.18
CA GLY A 49 10.94 -18.90 -4.95
C GLY A 49 10.22 -18.40 -3.69
N VAL A 50 10.54 -17.18 -3.23
CA VAL A 50 9.94 -16.60 -2.04
C VAL A 50 8.54 -16.07 -2.36
N ASP A 51 7.53 -16.59 -1.68
CA ASP A 51 6.17 -16.08 -1.81
C ASP A 51 5.97 -14.82 -0.96
N SER A 52 6.00 -13.65 -1.61
CA SER A 52 5.83 -12.35 -0.97
C SER A 52 4.45 -12.16 -0.33
N ILE A 53 3.39 -12.77 -0.87
CA ILE A 53 2.03 -12.65 -0.36
C ILE A 53 1.89 -13.46 0.92
N HIS A 54 2.31 -14.73 0.90
CA HIS A 54 2.25 -15.60 2.07
C HIS A 54 3.16 -15.10 3.19
N LEU A 55 4.37 -14.60 2.87
CA LEU A 55 5.26 -13.97 3.85
C LEU A 55 4.59 -12.76 4.52
N THR A 56 4.03 -11.85 3.72
CA THR A 56 3.37 -10.64 4.25
C THR A 56 2.15 -11.01 5.08
N ALA A 57 1.36 -12.01 4.66
CA ALA A 57 0.23 -12.51 5.42
C ALA A 57 0.68 -13.13 6.77
N ALA A 58 1.76 -13.91 6.79
CA ALA A 58 2.30 -14.48 8.01
C ALA A 58 2.77 -13.39 9.00
N LEU A 59 3.43 -12.33 8.49
CA LEU A 59 3.84 -11.18 9.27
C LEU A 59 2.63 -10.41 9.85
N ARG A 60 1.60 -10.18 9.04
CA ARG A 60 0.33 -9.56 9.47
C ARG A 60 -0.33 -10.30 10.62
N ARG A 61 -0.28 -11.63 10.60
CA ARG A 61 -0.93 -12.48 11.61
C ARG A 61 -0.14 -12.58 12.91
N LYS A 62 1.20 -12.62 12.85
CA LYS A 62 2.05 -12.95 14.01
C LYS A 62 2.79 -11.77 14.62
N VAL A 63 3.05 -10.72 13.86
CA VAL A 63 3.87 -9.58 14.30
C VAL A 63 3.02 -8.31 14.38
N GLY A 64 2.36 -7.96 13.28
CA GLY A 64 1.59 -6.72 13.19
C GLY A 64 1.39 -6.27 11.75
N PRO A 65 0.77 -5.09 11.54
CA PRO A 65 0.50 -4.55 10.22
C PRO A 65 1.75 -4.53 9.32
N ALA A 66 1.66 -5.18 8.16
CA ALA A 66 2.76 -5.26 7.20
C ALA A 66 2.32 -4.83 5.80
N HIS A 67 3.21 -4.19 5.05
CA HIS A 67 2.99 -3.69 3.70
C HIS A 67 4.18 -3.99 2.81
N ILE A 68 3.91 -4.52 1.61
CA ILE A 68 4.95 -4.76 0.62
C ILE A 68 5.30 -3.42 -0.01
N LEU A 69 6.58 -3.04 0.04
CA LEU A 69 7.08 -1.82 -0.59
C LEU A 69 7.67 -2.11 -1.97
N GLN A 70 8.44 -3.19 -2.09
CA GLN A 70 9.14 -3.52 -3.32
C GLN A 70 9.24 -5.04 -3.47
N VAL A 71 8.99 -5.54 -4.68
CA VAL A 71 9.30 -6.89 -5.11
C VAL A 71 9.97 -6.75 -6.46
N GLY A 72 11.23 -7.18 -6.56
CA GLY A 72 11.98 -7.13 -7.81
C GLY A 72 12.99 -8.25 -7.87
N GLU A 73 13.48 -8.55 -9.06
CA GLU A 73 14.65 -9.42 -9.20
C GLU A 73 15.87 -8.73 -8.58
N ASP A 74 16.74 -9.49 -7.91
CA ASP A 74 18.04 -9.03 -7.42
C ASP A 74 19.01 -8.88 -8.62
N LYS A 75 18.61 -8.04 -9.58
CA LYS A 75 19.54 -7.41 -10.50
C LYS A 75 20.17 -6.29 -9.70
N LYS A 76 21.49 -6.31 -9.57
CA LYS A 76 22.29 -5.17 -9.11
C LYS A 76 22.01 -3.97 -10.02
N ASP A 77 20.91 -3.25 -9.78
CA ASP A 77 20.59 -2.03 -10.49
C ASP A 77 21.33 -0.90 -9.77
N ASP A 78 22.51 -0.63 -10.32
CA ASP A 78 23.28 0.58 -10.14
C ASP A 78 22.35 1.81 -10.23
N LYS A 79 22.41 2.68 -9.20
CA LYS A 79 21.87 4.06 -9.17
C LYS A 79 21.19 4.55 -10.46
N LYS A 80 19.92 4.23 -10.68
CA LYS A 80 19.11 5.02 -11.61
C LYS A 80 18.54 6.22 -10.87
N LYS A 81 19.30 7.32 -10.92
CA LYS A 81 18.82 8.69 -10.63
C LYS A 81 17.41 8.85 -11.21
N PRO A 82 16.47 9.52 -10.52
CA PRO A 82 15.20 9.88 -11.13
C PRO A 82 15.52 10.69 -12.41
N PRO A 83 14.98 10.31 -13.59
CA PRO A 83 15.09 11.15 -14.77
C PRO A 83 14.47 12.52 -14.45
N PRO A 84 15.09 13.64 -14.88
CA PRO A 84 14.57 14.97 -14.62
C PRO A 84 13.14 15.07 -15.15
N ALA A 85 12.23 15.54 -14.30
CA ALA A 85 10.84 15.75 -14.65
C ALA A 85 10.75 16.61 -15.91
N PRO A 86 9.95 16.23 -16.93
CA PRO A 86 9.67 17.13 -18.04
C PRO A 86 8.97 18.39 -17.50
N PRO A 87 9.29 19.58 -18.03
CA PRO A 87 8.66 20.82 -17.58
C PRO A 87 7.15 20.75 -17.84
N VAL A 88 6.37 20.99 -16.77
CA VAL A 88 4.93 21.19 -16.84
C VAL A 88 4.63 22.35 -17.80
N PRO A 89 3.88 22.16 -18.89
CA PRO A 89 3.41 23.28 -19.69
C PRO A 89 2.33 24.03 -18.92
N ASP A 90 2.47 25.36 -18.90
CA ASP A 90 1.60 26.31 -18.24
C ASP A 90 0.11 26.06 -18.48
N TYR A 91 -0.60 26.09 -17.36
CA TYR A 91 -2.04 26.17 -17.22
C TYR A 91 -2.63 27.32 -18.05
N TYR A 92 -3.43 27.00 -19.07
CA TYR A 92 -4.37 27.95 -19.65
C TYR A 92 -5.80 27.57 -19.28
N PRO A 93 -6.53 28.40 -18.51
CA PRO A 93 -7.93 28.16 -18.18
C PRO A 93 -8.82 28.49 -19.39
N TRP A 94 -9.11 27.48 -20.20
CA TRP A 94 -10.12 27.57 -21.24
C TRP A 94 -11.52 27.32 -20.66
N CYS A 95 -12.34 28.36 -20.73
CA CYS A 95 -13.78 28.33 -20.49
C CYS A 95 -14.45 27.11 -21.12
N TYR A 96 -14.99 26.22 -20.28
CA TYR A 96 -16.08 25.35 -20.70
C TYR A 96 -17.41 26.06 -20.41
N PRO A 97 -18.24 26.36 -21.41
CA PRO A 97 -19.59 26.85 -21.16
C PRO A 97 -20.42 25.74 -20.46
N PRO A 98 -21.33 26.09 -19.55
CA PRO A 98 -22.16 25.10 -18.86
C PRO A 98 -23.10 24.38 -19.83
N PRO A 99 -23.44 23.10 -19.59
CA PRO A 99 -24.34 22.33 -20.45
C PRO A 99 -25.79 22.88 -20.38
N PRO A 100 -26.56 22.81 -21.48
CA PRO A 100 -27.92 23.33 -21.52
C PRO A 100 -28.85 22.52 -20.61
N SER A 101 -29.65 23.25 -19.82
CA SER A 101 -30.68 22.73 -18.91
C SER A 101 -31.75 21.94 -19.66
N GLN A 102 -31.92 20.66 -19.33
CA GLN A 102 -33.03 19.85 -19.82
C GLN A 102 -34.22 19.94 -18.86
N PRO A 103 -35.47 20.09 -19.35
CA PRO A 103 -36.64 20.26 -18.50
C PRO A 103 -37.05 18.96 -17.80
N ALA A 104 -37.54 19.12 -16.57
CA ALA A 104 -38.04 18.07 -15.70
C ALA A 104 -39.13 17.24 -16.39
N GLY A 105 -38.87 15.94 -16.55
CA GLY A 105 -39.81 14.94 -17.08
C GLY A 105 -39.83 13.72 -16.17
N PHE A 106 -40.89 13.62 -15.38
CA PHE A 106 -41.35 12.45 -14.63
C PHE A 106 -41.50 11.25 -15.59
N LEU A 107 -40.82 10.12 -15.36
CA LEU A 107 -41.34 8.80 -15.76
C LEU A 107 -40.67 7.64 -15.00
N SER A 108 -41.51 6.68 -14.67
CA SER A 108 -41.45 5.60 -13.69
C SER A 108 -40.76 4.30 -14.13
N ASP A 109 -40.01 3.69 -13.19
CA ASP A 109 -39.74 2.23 -12.96
C ASP A 109 -39.08 1.38 -14.08
N PRO A 110 -38.56 0.12 -13.88
CA PRO A 110 -38.72 -0.85 -12.77
C PRO A 110 -37.48 -1.72 -12.36
N TYR A 111 -36.22 -1.28 -12.49
CA TYR A 111 -35.06 -2.13 -12.17
C TYR A 111 -34.15 -1.55 -11.08
N GLY A 112 -34.51 -1.83 -9.83
CA GLY A 112 -33.66 -1.60 -8.66
C GLY A 112 -32.55 -2.64 -8.54
N TYR A 113 -31.31 -2.24 -8.81
CA TYR A 113 -30.11 -2.92 -8.31
C TYR A 113 -29.43 -1.98 -7.33
N GLY A 114 -29.55 -2.30 -6.03
CA GLY A 114 -29.05 -1.49 -4.94
C GLY A 114 -27.54 -1.61 -4.73
N TYR A 115 -26.96 -0.53 -4.20
CA TYR A 115 -25.87 -0.58 -3.22
C TYR A 115 -26.06 0.62 -2.28
N ALA A 116 -26.70 0.36 -1.14
CA ALA A 116 -26.75 1.29 -0.03
C ALA A 116 -25.41 1.25 0.72
N TYR A 117 -24.60 2.31 0.62
CA TYR A 117 -23.55 2.56 1.60
C TYR A 117 -24.15 3.33 2.76
N GLN A 118 -24.50 2.59 3.80
CA GLN A 118 -24.90 3.14 5.08
C GLN A 118 -23.65 3.66 5.80
N THR A 119 -23.28 4.92 5.56
CA THR A 119 -22.37 5.61 6.49
C THR A 119 -23.21 6.17 7.62
N ARG A 120 -23.23 5.37 8.70
CA ARG A 120 -23.71 5.70 10.04
C ARG A 120 -23.23 7.09 10.45
N GLN A 121 -24.17 8.01 10.63
CA GLN A 121 -24.02 9.18 11.48
C GLN A 121 -23.69 8.70 12.91
N GLU A 122 -22.54 9.10 13.44
CA GLU A 122 -22.43 9.31 14.89
C GLU A 122 -21.53 10.52 15.15
N SER A 123 -22.24 11.63 15.39
CA SER A 123 -21.91 12.79 16.22
C SER A 123 -20.47 13.33 16.18
N SER A 124 -20.26 14.25 15.24
CA SER A 124 -19.53 15.49 15.52
C SER A 124 -20.11 16.16 16.78
N GLY A 125 -19.30 16.28 17.83
CA GLY A 125 -19.70 16.93 19.07
C GLY A 125 -18.56 17.14 20.08
N CYS A 126 -17.37 17.51 19.61
CA CYS A 126 -16.38 18.15 20.49
C CYS A 126 -16.72 19.65 20.56
N SER A 127 -17.47 20.07 21.59
CA SER A 127 -17.31 21.38 22.20
C SER A 127 -17.46 21.21 23.70
N ILE A 128 -16.31 21.29 24.38
CA ILE A 128 -16.20 21.51 25.81
C ILE A 128 -16.33 23.03 26.01
N MET A 129 -17.14 23.40 27.02
CA MET A 129 -17.38 24.74 27.59
C MET A 129 -18.30 25.68 26.81
#